data_AF-A0A4Q3S3A8-F1
#
_entry.id   AF-A0A4Q3S3A8-F1
#
_cell.length_a   1.000
_cell.length_b   1.000
_cell.length_c   1.000
_cell.angle_alpha   90.00
_cell.angle_beta   90.00
_cell.angle_gamma   90.00
#
_symmetry.space_group_name_H-M   'P 1'
#
loop_
_entity.id
_entity.type
_entity.pdbx_description
1 polymer ?
#
loop_
_entity_poly.entity_id
_entity_poly.type
_entity_poly.pdbx_seq_one_letter_code
_entity_poly.pdbx_strand_id
1 'polypeptide(L)'
;MTTTFSKRDNAFERGEHVWRVEDDCLIWTRPGGDSLTLLWKDVGAVRAAFAPTRWKRWRHIFELTTRKGATLLIDNAHFKTVGDFEDRSASFVPFVLACIDRVVALAPDGLILVKLALIAVLAPVAVLWAVRAWPRAVALSPAALLAGLPKLPGNLS
;
A
#
# COMPACT_ATOMS: atom_id res chain seq x y z
N MET A 1 -12.47 -18.23 9.02
CA MET A 1 -13.51 -17.51 8.24
C MET A 1 -13.02 -17.37 6.82
N THR A 2 -13.76 -17.89 5.85
CA THR A 2 -13.43 -17.76 4.42
C THR A 2 -13.80 -16.34 3.98
N THR A 3 -12.80 -15.54 3.62
CA THR A 3 -12.99 -14.15 3.16
C THR A 3 -12.82 -14.10 1.66
N THR A 4 -13.78 -13.47 0.97
CA THR A 4 -13.79 -13.38 -0.49
C THR A 4 -13.76 -11.92 -0.92
N PHE A 5 -12.98 -11.62 -1.96
CA PHE A 5 -12.98 -10.35 -2.65
C PHE A 5 -13.18 -10.58 -4.13
N SER A 6 -13.91 -9.70 -4.80
CA SER A 6 -14.09 -9.79 -6.24
C SER A 6 -14.06 -8.43 -6.90
N LYS A 7 -13.52 -8.39 -8.12
CA LYS A 7 -13.57 -7.21 -8.98
C LYS A 7 -13.36 -7.59 -10.44
N ARG A 8 -13.76 -6.69 -11.33
CA ARG A 8 -13.36 -6.71 -12.73
C ARG A 8 -12.16 -5.79 -12.91
N ASP A 9 -11.11 -6.25 -13.60
CA ASP A 9 -9.86 -5.50 -13.71
C ASP A 9 -9.87 -4.48 -14.84
N ASN A 10 -10.51 -4.82 -15.97
CA ASN A 10 -10.48 -3.99 -17.17
C ASN A 10 -11.72 -4.17 -18.05
N ALA A 11 -11.76 -3.41 -19.14
CA ALA A 11 -12.87 -3.41 -20.10
C ALA A 11 -13.01 -4.70 -20.93
N PHE A 12 -11.94 -5.51 -21.04
CA PHE A 12 -11.92 -6.71 -21.86
C PHE A 12 -12.47 -7.94 -21.11
N GLU A 13 -12.47 -7.88 -19.78
CA GLU A 13 -13.03 -8.93 -18.95
C GLU A 13 -14.56 -8.86 -18.90
N ARG A 14 -15.20 -9.98 -19.22
CA ARG A 14 -16.66 -10.08 -19.23
C ARG A 14 -17.28 -10.31 -17.84
N GLY A 15 -16.46 -10.51 -16.81
CA GLY A 15 -16.92 -10.78 -15.45
C GLY A 15 -15.88 -10.41 -14.41
N GLU A 16 -16.12 -10.84 -13.18
CA GLU A 16 -15.23 -10.54 -12.05
C GLU A 16 -14.23 -11.67 -11.82
N HIS A 17 -12.99 -11.28 -11.52
CA HIS A 17 -12.06 -12.13 -10.80
C HIS A 17 -12.53 -12.26 -9.35
N VAL A 18 -12.43 -13.46 -8.81
CA VAL A 18 -12.79 -13.77 -7.43
C VAL A 18 -11.56 -14.33 -6.73
N TRP A 19 -11.17 -13.69 -5.63
CA TRP A 19 -10.11 -14.14 -4.74
C TRP A 19 -10.73 -14.63 -3.45
N ARG A 20 -10.38 -15.85 -3.06
CA ARG A 20 -10.88 -16.49 -1.84
C ARG A 20 -9.73 -16.93 -0.96
N VAL A 21 -9.75 -16.46 0.29
CA VAL A 21 -8.80 -16.83 1.33
C VAL A 21 -9.29 -18.12 1.98
N GLU A 22 -8.55 -19.20 1.77
CA GLU A 22 -8.71 -20.46 2.48
C GLU A 22 -7.61 -20.64 3.52
N ASP A 23 -7.70 -21.72 4.31
CA ASP A 23 -6.74 -21.99 5.38
C ASP A 23 -5.31 -22.18 4.87
N ASP A 24 -5.14 -22.94 3.78
CA ASP A 24 -3.83 -23.31 3.24
C ASP A 24 -3.43 -22.55 1.96
N CYS A 25 -4.38 -21.85 1.33
CA CYS A 25 -4.14 -21.19 0.06
C CYS A 25 -5.03 -19.97 -0.23
N LEU A 26 -4.58 -19.18 -1.20
CA LEU A 26 -5.39 -18.22 -1.93
C LEU A 26 -5.86 -18.86 -3.22
N ILE A 27 -7.17 -18.87 -3.44
CA ILE A 27 -7.77 -19.29 -4.71
C ILE A 27 -8.13 -18.04 -5.50
N TRP A 28 -7.66 -17.97 -6.74
CA TRP A 28 -8.01 -16.94 -7.71
C TRP A 28 -8.79 -17.55 -8.86
N THR A 29 -10.09 -17.29 -8.91
CA THR A 29 -10.97 -17.70 -10.01
C THR A 29 -11.12 -16.56 -11.00
N ARG A 30 -10.87 -16.85 -12.27
CA ARG A 30 -11.05 -15.91 -13.38
C ARG A 30 -12.51 -15.89 -13.85
N PRO A 31 -12.95 -14.84 -14.55
CA PRO A 31 -14.31 -14.76 -15.10
C PRO A 31 -14.73 -15.95 -15.98
N GLY A 32 -13.78 -16.69 -16.56
CA GLY A 32 -14.01 -17.88 -17.38
C GLY A 32 -14.13 -19.20 -16.61
N GLY A 33 -14.01 -19.17 -15.27
CA GLY A 33 -14.10 -20.36 -14.41
C GLY A 33 -12.76 -21.01 -14.08
N ASP A 34 -11.71 -20.74 -14.87
CA ASP A 34 -10.36 -21.19 -14.54
C ASP A 34 -9.91 -20.65 -13.19
N SER A 35 -9.33 -21.52 -12.36
CA SER A 35 -8.81 -21.17 -11.05
C SER A 35 -7.31 -21.42 -10.94
N LEU A 36 -6.64 -20.54 -10.20
CA LEU A 36 -5.25 -20.64 -9.81
C LEU A 36 -5.17 -20.70 -8.30
N THR A 37 -4.36 -21.62 -7.80
CA THR A 37 -4.14 -21.80 -6.36
C THR A 37 -2.73 -21.35 -6.01
N LEU A 38 -2.62 -20.42 -5.06
CA LEU A 38 -1.35 -20.00 -4.45
C LEU A 38 -1.32 -20.50 -3.02
N LEU A 39 -0.44 -21.46 -2.73
CA LEU A 39 -0.26 -21.96 -1.37
C LEU A 39 0.42 -20.89 -0.52
N TRP A 40 -0.04 -20.69 0.72
CA TRP A 40 0.52 -19.65 1.58
C TRP A 40 2.00 -19.91 1.91
N LYS A 41 2.42 -21.18 2.00
CA LYS A 41 3.84 -21.56 2.18
C LYS A 41 4.76 -21.07 1.05
N ASP A 42 4.22 -20.88 -0.15
CA ASP A 42 4.97 -20.43 -1.33
C ASP A 42 5.07 -18.90 -1.40
N VAL A 43 4.37 -18.17 -0.52
CA VAL A 43 4.48 -16.72 -0.39
C VAL A 43 5.79 -16.38 0.31
N GLY A 44 6.58 -15.50 -0.32
CA GLY A 44 7.84 -15.01 0.21
C GLY A 44 7.74 -13.62 0.83
N ALA A 45 6.91 -12.76 0.25
CA ALA A 45 6.68 -11.41 0.75
C ALA A 45 5.26 -10.93 0.44
N VAL A 46 4.75 -10.06 1.30
CA VAL A 46 3.48 -9.36 1.12
C VAL A 46 3.70 -7.87 1.31
N ARG A 47 2.97 -7.07 0.53
CA ARG A 47 2.98 -5.61 0.67
C ARG A 47 1.56 -5.09 0.49
N ALA A 48 1.08 -4.34 1.47
CA ALA A 48 -0.12 -3.52 1.35
C ALA A 48 0.29 -2.05 1.37
N ALA A 49 -0.25 -1.24 0.47
CA ALA A 49 0.09 0.18 0.40
C ALA A 49 -1.07 1.03 -0.13
N PHE A 50 -1.10 2.28 0.32
CA PHE A 50 -1.90 3.33 -0.30
C PHE A 50 -1.14 3.86 -1.54
N ALA A 51 -1.73 3.70 -2.72
CA ALA A 51 -1.07 3.97 -4.01
C ALA A 51 -2.00 4.77 -4.93
N PRO A 52 -2.33 6.02 -4.58
CA PRO A 52 -3.27 6.85 -5.32
C PRO A 52 -2.77 7.12 -6.75
N THR A 53 -3.70 7.23 -7.68
CA THR A 53 -3.43 7.63 -9.07
C THR A 53 -4.31 8.82 -9.45
N ARG A 54 -4.07 9.42 -10.63
CA ARG A 54 -4.88 10.55 -11.13
C ARG A 54 -6.38 10.25 -11.12
N TRP A 55 -6.77 9.03 -11.50
CA TRP A 55 -8.17 8.58 -11.60
C TRP A 55 -8.67 7.84 -10.36
N LYS A 56 -7.77 7.26 -9.56
CA LYS A 56 -8.12 6.44 -8.38
C LYS A 56 -7.39 6.99 -7.16
N ARG A 57 -7.89 8.08 -6.56
CA ARG A 57 -7.25 8.73 -5.41
C ARG A 57 -7.39 7.95 -4.10
N TRP A 58 -8.33 7.02 -4.04
CA TRP A 58 -8.62 6.12 -2.89
C TRP A 58 -7.97 4.74 -3.06
N ARG A 59 -7.06 4.58 -4.02
CA ARG A 59 -6.52 3.28 -4.42
C ARG A 59 -5.60 2.68 -3.35
N HIS A 60 -5.95 1.47 -2.93
CA HIS A 60 -5.11 0.59 -2.13
C HIS A 60 -4.65 -0.58 -3.00
N ILE A 61 -3.40 -0.98 -2.81
CA ILE A 61 -2.81 -2.14 -3.48
C ILE A 61 -2.40 -3.19 -2.47
N PHE A 62 -2.46 -4.44 -2.92
CA PHE A 62 -1.95 -5.61 -2.23
C PHE A 62 -1.12 -6.42 -3.21
N GLU A 63 0.16 -6.57 -2.91
CA GLU A 63 1.14 -7.30 -3.70
C GLU A 63 1.58 -8.54 -2.92
N LEU A 64 1.50 -9.69 -3.58
CA LEU A 64 1.99 -10.98 -3.11
C LEU A 64 3.14 -11.43 -3.99
N THR A 65 4.34 -11.54 -3.42
CA THR A 65 5.50 -12.08 -4.14
C THR A 65 5.77 -13.48 -3.65
N THR A 66 5.75 -14.43 -4.58
CA THR A 66 6.10 -15.83 -4.33
C THR A 66 7.60 -15.97 -4.07
N ARG A 67 8.01 -17.04 -3.40
CA ARG A 67 9.43 -17.39 -3.20
C ARG A 67 10.19 -17.62 -4.51
N LYS A 68 9.47 -17.89 -5.60
CA LYS A 68 10.02 -18.04 -6.97
C LYS A 68 10.09 -16.72 -7.74
N GLY A 69 9.71 -15.59 -7.12
CA GLY A 69 9.80 -14.25 -7.71
C GLY A 69 8.57 -13.79 -8.50
N ALA A 70 7.60 -14.67 -8.79
CA ALA A 70 6.34 -14.26 -9.40
C ALA A 70 5.55 -13.35 -8.45
N THR A 71 4.96 -12.27 -8.98
CA THR A 71 4.22 -11.29 -8.18
C THR A 71 2.77 -11.18 -8.67
N LEU A 72 1.83 -11.25 -7.74
CA LEU A 72 0.41 -11.00 -7.95
C LEU A 72 0.06 -9.65 -7.32
N LEU A 73 -0.49 -8.73 -8.12
CA LEU A 73 -0.94 -7.41 -7.67
C LEU A 73 -2.46 -7.33 -7.76
N ILE A 74 -3.09 -6.98 -6.65
CA ILE A 74 -4.54 -6.77 -6.53
C ILE A 74 -4.77 -5.34 -6.02
N ASP A 75 -5.76 -4.63 -6.54
CA ASP A 75 -6.19 -3.33 -6.02
C ASP A 75 -7.68 -3.31 -5.71
N ASN A 76 -8.12 -2.34 -4.91
CA ASN A 76 -9.51 -2.19 -4.48
C ASN A 76 -10.44 -1.62 -5.56
N ALA A 77 -9.92 -1.29 -6.74
CA ALA A 77 -10.68 -0.57 -7.76
C ALA A 77 -11.40 -1.52 -8.69
N HIS A 78 -12.73 -1.49 -8.66
CA HIS A 78 -13.56 -2.26 -9.56
C HIS A 78 -13.86 -1.47 -10.84
N PHE A 79 -13.51 -2.02 -11.99
CA PHE A 79 -13.77 -1.39 -13.27
C PHE A 79 -15.27 -1.41 -13.60
N LYS A 80 -15.89 -0.23 -13.75
CA LYS A 80 -17.28 -0.08 -14.24
C LYS A 80 -17.33 0.25 -15.72
N THR A 81 -16.68 1.33 -16.11
CA THR A 81 -16.56 1.77 -17.51
C THR A 81 -15.26 2.52 -17.72
N VAL A 82 -14.97 2.93 -18.95
CA VAL A 82 -13.74 3.66 -19.27
C VAL A 82 -13.69 4.97 -18.47
N GLY A 83 -12.71 5.07 -17.57
CA GLY A 83 -12.54 6.23 -16.70
C GLY A 83 -13.36 6.23 -15.42
N ASP A 84 -14.22 5.22 -15.21
CA ASP A 84 -15.05 5.09 -14.01
C ASP A 84 -14.74 3.80 -13.24
N PHE A 85 -14.36 3.98 -11.98
CA PHE A 85 -13.97 2.92 -11.07
C PHE A 85 -14.74 3.05 -9.77
N GLU A 86 -15.28 1.92 -9.31
CA GLU A 86 -15.92 1.82 -8.01
C GLU A 86 -14.90 1.47 -6.92
N ASP A 87 -15.02 2.16 -5.79
CA ASP A 87 -14.26 1.86 -4.59
C ASP A 87 -14.85 0.66 -3.85
N ARG A 88 -14.13 -0.47 -3.87
CA ARG A 88 -14.48 -1.68 -3.10
C ARG A 88 -13.62 -1.87 -1.85
N SER A 89 -13.12 -0.77 -1.26
CA SER A 89 -12.34 -0.82 -0.01
C SER A 89 -13.03 -1.58 1.12
N ALA A 90 -14.37 -1.48 1.21
CA ALA A 90 -15.16 -2.12 2.25
C ALA A 90 -15.01 -3.65 2.29
N SER A 91 -14.86 -4.31 1.13
CA SER A 91 -14.59 -5.75 1.04
C SER A 91 -13.10 -6.06 0.86
N PHE A 92 -12.34 -5.13 0.25
CA PHE A 92 -10.90 -5.30 0.01
C PHE A 92 -10.09 -5.32 1.32
N VAL A 93 -10.35 -4.41 2.26
CA VAL A 93 -9.54 -4.31 3.49
C VAL A 93 -9.65 -5.59 4.34
N PRO A 94 -10.86 -6.11 4.65
CA PRO A 94 -10.99 -7.39 5.38
C PRO A 94 -10.30 -8.54 4.65
N PHE A 95 -10.37 -8.57 3.31
CA PHE A 95 -9.68 -9.58 2.49
C PHE A 95 -8.16 -9.50 2.63
N VAL A 96 -7.57 -8.31 2.55
CA VAL A 96 -6.12 -8.11 2.71
C VAL A 96 -5.67 -8.50 4.11
N LEU A 97 -6.41 -8.09 5.15
CA LEU A 97 -6.10 -8.48 6.53
C LEU A 97 -6.15 -10.00 6.69
N ALA A 98 -7.18 -10.66 6.16
CA ALA A 98 -7.25 -12.12 6.18
C ALA A 98 -6.06 -12.79 5.47
N CYS A 99 -5.59 -12.25 4.34
CA CYS A 99 -4.39 -12.77 3.67
C CYS A 99 -3.13 -12.60 4.53
N ILE A 100 -2.96 -11.43 5.16
CA ILE A 100 -1.82 -11.14 6.04
C ILE A 100 -1.83 -12.09 7.24
N ASP A 101 -2.98 -12.31 7.86
CA ASP A 101 -3.13 -13.24 8.98
C ASP A 101 -2.68 -14.66 8.61
N ARG A 102 -3.01 -15.15 7.41
CA ARG A 102 -2.55 -16.47 6.92
C ARG A 102 -1.04 -16.53 6.73
N VAL A 103 -0.44 -15.49 6.17
CA VAL A 103 1.01 -15.44 5.95
C VAL A 103 1.76 -15.35 7.29
N VAL A 104 1.25 -14.56 8.23
CA VAL A 104 1.83 -14.42 9.58
C VAL A 104 1.73 -15.73 10.36
N ALA A 105 0.60 -16.44 10.27
CA ALA A 105 0.41 -17.73 10.95
C ALA A 105 1.39 -18.84 10.49
N LEU A 106 1.97 -18.70 9.29
CA LEU A 106 2.96 -19.63 8.74
C LEU A 106 4.40 -19.14 8.89
N ALA A 107 4.60 -17.90 9.33
CA ALA A 107 5.93 -17.40 9.59
C ALA A 107 6.49 -18.09 10.85
N PRO A 108 7.72 -18.60 10.82
CA PRO A 108 8.33 -19.14 12.03
C PRO A 108 8.47 -18.01 13.06
N ASP A 109 7.92 -18.20 14.27
CA ASP A 109 7.85 -17.19 15.35
C ASP A 109 9.18 -16.45 15.58
N GLY A 110 10.30 -17.17 15.46
CA GLY A 110 11.63 -16.60 15.61
C GLY A 110 11.98 -15.51 14.60
N LEU A 111 11.47 -15.56 13.36
CA LEU A 111 11.81 -14.56 12.34
C LEU A 111 11.09 -13.22 12.59
N ILE A 112 9.87 -13.27 13.13
CA ILE A 112 9.12 -12.06 13.52
C ILE A 112 9.84 -11.39 14.69
N LEU A 113 10.21 -12.16 15.72
CA LEU A 113 10.95 -11.65 16.88
C LEU A 113 12.30 -11.03 16.47
N VAL A 114 13.05 -11.66 15.57
CA VAL A 114 14.33 -11.12 15.07
C VAL A 114 14.12 -9.79 14.34
N LYS A 115 13.12 -9.68 13.45
CA LYS A 115 12.84 -8.41 12.75
C LYS A 115 12.43 -7.30 13.72
N LEU A 116 11.57 -7.63 14.70
CA LEU A 116 11.15 -6.67 15.73
C LEU A 116 12.33 -6.22 16.60
N ALA A 117 13.18 -7.16 17.02
CA ALA A 117 14.39 -6.85 17.77
C ALA A 117 15.34 -5.95 16.98
N LEU A 118 15.54 -6.22 15.68
CA LEU A 118 16.37 -5.39 14.81
C LEU A 118 15.80 -3.97 14.67
N ILE A 119 14.48 -3.83 14.45
CA ILE A 119 13.83 -2.51 14.38
C ILE A 119 13.98 -1.77 15.71
N ALA A 120 13.77 -2.44 16.84
CA ALA A 120 13.90 -1.84 18.17
C ALA A 120 15.34 -1.36 18.43
N VAL A 121 16.35 -2.08 17.96
CA VAL A 121 17.77 -1.68 18.05
C VAL A 121 18.08 -0.50 17.13
N LEU A 122 17.50 -0.44 15.93
CA LEU A 122 17.79 0.61 14.95
C LEU A 122 16.97 1.90 15.15
N ALA A 123 15.79 1.83 15.76
CA ALA A 123 14.91 2.97 15.97
C ALA A 123 15.56 4.13 16.76
N PRO A 124 16.30 3.90 17.87
CA PRO A 124 17.00 4.97 18.59
C PRO A 124 18.04 5.67 17.71
N VAL A 125 18.75 4.92 16.85
CA VAL A 125 19.74 5.48 15.92
C VAL A 125 19.05 6.35 14.87
N ALA A 126 17.93 5.88 14.31
CA ALA A 126 17.13 6.65 13.36
C ALA A 126 16.59 7.96 13.98
N VAL A 127 16.09 7.90 15.22
CA VAL A 127 15.62 9.09 15.96
C VAL A 127 16.77 10.05 16.23
N LEU A 128 17.93 9.56 16.70
CA LEU A 128 19.11 10.39 16.94
C LEU A 128 19.58 11.08 15.67
N TRP A 129 19.61 10.35 14.55
CA TRP A 129 19.96 10.89 13.24
C TRP A 129 18.95 11.96 12.81
N ALA A 130 17.65 11.71 12.95
CA ALA A 130 16.60 12.67 12.60
C ALA A 130 16.68 13.96 13.44
N VAL A 131 16.93 13.85 14.75
CA VAL A 131 17.12 15.02 15.63
C VAL A 131 18.38 15.82 15.23
N ARG A 132 19.47 15.13 14.88
CA ARG A 132 20.72 15.78 14.46
C ARG A 132 20.63 16.43 13.08
N ALA A 133 19.93 15.78 12.16
CA ALA A 133 19.74 16.24 10.78
C ALA A 133 18.59 17.25 10.65
N TRP A 134 17.82 17.48 11.72
CA TRP A 134 16.73 18.45 11.70
C TRP A 134 17.30 19.83 11.36
N PRO A 135 16.83 20.49 10.29
CA PRO A 135 17.25 21.84 9.98
C PRO A 135 16.83 22.71 11.16
N ARG A 136 17.82 23.11 11.97
CA ARG A 136 17.63 24.16 12.97
C ARG A 136 17.14 25.36 12.18
N ALA A 137 15.90 25.75 12.43
CA ALA A 137 15.24 26.84 11.71
C ALA A 137 16.25 27.96 11.50
N VAL A 138 16.56 28.27 10.24
CA VAL A 138 17.25 29.51 9.91
C VAL A 138 16.33 30.59 10.44
N ALA A 139 16.79 31.33 11.44
CA ALA A 139 16.06 32.48 11.92
C ALA A 139 15.80 33.38 10.71
N LEU A 140 14.55 33.46 10.26
CA LEU A 140 14.13 34.45 9.29
C LEU A 140 14.34 35.79 9.97
N SER A 141 15.51 36.40 9.71
CA SER A 141 15.79 37.75 10.18
C SER A 141 14.70 38.67 9.62
N PRO A 142 13.96 39.41 10.47
CA PRO A 142 12.97 40.37 9.99
C PRO A 142 13.58 41.37 8.99
N ALA A 143 14.87 41.68 9.12
CA ALA A 143 15.59 42.56 8.21
C ALA A 143 15.75 41.96 6.79
N ALA A 144 15.90 40.64 6.66
CA ALA A 144 15.99 39.97 5.36
C ALA A 144 14.64 39.97 4.62
N LEU A 145 13.52 39.91 5.36
CA LEU A 145 12.17 40.02 4.82
C LEU A 145 11.88 41.45 4.32
N LEU A 146 12.36 42.47 5.03
CA LEU A 146 12.19 43.88 4.68
C LEU A 146 13.11 44.31 3.51
N ALA A 147 14.29 43.73 3.38
CA ALA A 147 15.23 44.03 2.30
C ALA A 147 14.76 43.54 0.91
N GLY A 148 13.87 42.55 0.86
CA GLY A 148 13.30 42.01 -0.38
C GLY A 148 12.01 42.68 -0.85
N LEU A 149 11.46 43.63 -0.10
CA LEU A 149 10.24 44.33 -0.50
C LEU A 149 10.54 45.38 -1.58
N PRO A 150 9.79 45.40 -2.69
CA PRO A 150 9.95 46.45 -3.70
C PRO A 150 9.67 47.81 -3.07
N LYS A 151 10.56 48.78 -3.31
CA LYS A 151 10.37 50.17 -2.87
C LYS A 151 9.06 50.69 -3.46
N LEU A 152 8.09 51.00 -2.60
CA LEU A 152 6.86 51.65 -3.03
C LEU A 152 7.22 53.01 -3.67
N PRO A 153 6.70 53.32 -4.86
CA PRO A 153 6.95 54.61 -5.49
C PRO A 153 6.37 55.71 -4.61
N GLY A 154 7.24 56.52 -4.01
CA GLY A 154 6.86 57.72 -3.31
C GLY A 154 6.32 58.73 -4.31
N ASN A 155 5.05 59.09 -4.18
CA ASN A 155 4.50 60.36 -4.63
C ASN A 155 3.12 60.56 -3.99
N LEU A 156 3.09 61.36 -2.92
CA LEU A 156 1.93 62.15 -2.55
C LEU A 156 2.47 63.56 -2.25
N SER A 157 2.50 64.36 -3.31
CA SER A 157 2.45 65.82 -3.27
C SER A 157 1.03 66.25 -3.57
#